data_AF-A0A2K3JYT5-F1
#
_entry.id   AF-A0A2K3JYT5-F1
#
_cell.length_a   1.000
_cell.length_b   1.000
_cell.length_c   1.000
_cell.angle_alpha   90.00
_cell.angle_beta   90.00
_cell.angle_gamma   90.00
#
_symmetry.space_group_name_H-M   'P 1'
#
loop_
_entity.id
_entity.type
_entity.pdbx_description
1 polymer ?
#
loop_
_entity_poly.entity_id
_entity_poly.type
_entity_poly.pdbx_seq_one_letter_code
_entity_poly.pdbx_strand_id
1 'polypeptide(L)' 'MWPGLVQTAKEGGVDVIETYVFWNSHELSPGNYYFGGRFDLVQFAKIVQEAGMYLILRIGPFVAAEWNFGCVLFLQ' A
#
# COMPACT_ATOMS: atom_id res chain seq x y z
N MET A 1 6.88 -5.91 -11.46
CA MET A 1 5.77 -6.61 -10.81
C MET A 1 4.51 -5.75 -10.77
N TRP A 2 4.46 -4.64 -10.02
CA TRP A 2 3.23 -3.84 -9.88
C TRP A 2 2.57 -3.39 -11.19
N PRO A 3 3.28 -2.84 -12.20
CA PRO A 3 2.62 -2.44 -13.44
C PRO A 3 1.90 -3.60 -14.14
N GLY A 4 2.51 -4.79 -14.12
CA GLY A 4 1.89 -6.00 -14.69
C GLY A 4 0.64 -6.43 -13.92
N LEU A 5 0.67 -6.41 -12.58
CA LEU A 5 -0.50 -6.76 -11.75
C LEU A 5 -1.66 -5.77 -11.93
N VAL A 6 -1.35 -4.47 -11.97
CA VAL A 6 -2.35 -3.41 -12.20
C VAL A 6 -2.97 -3.56 -13.59
N GLN A 7 -2.14 -3.83 -14.61
CA GLN A 7 -2.62 -4.07 -15.97
C GLN A 7 -3.52 -5.32 -16.05
N THR A 8 -3.14 -6.44 -15.41
CA THR A 8 -3.98 -7.64 -15.35
C THR A 8 -5.31 -7.38 -14.65
N ALA A 9 -5.33 -6.60 -13.57
CA ALA A 9 -6.58 -6.21 -12.90
C ALA A 9 -7.48 -5.39 -13.83
N LYS A 10 -6.90 -4.43 -14.57
CA LYS A 10 -7.62 -3.64 -15.56
C LYS A 10 -8.20 -4.48 -16.68
N GLU A 11 -7.41 -5.40 -17.24
CA GLU A 11 -7.86 -6.36 -18.26
C GLU A 11 -8.95 -7.30 -17.73
N GLY A 12 -8.94 -7.58 -16.42
CA GLY A 12 -10.00 -8.29 -15.71
C GLY A 12 -11.29 -7.48 -15.48
N GLY A 13 -11.34 -6.21 -15.92
CA GLY A 13 -12.53 -5.36 -15.81
C GLY A 13 -12.67 -4.65 -14.46
N VAL A 14 -11.59 -4.53 -13.69
CA VAL A 14 -11.58 -3.76 -12.44
C VAL A 14 -11.34 -2.27 -12.73
N ASP A 15 -12.07 -1.38 -12.05
CA ASP A 15 -11.89 0.08 -12.15
C ASP A 15 -11.03 0.67 -11.02
N VAL A 16 -10.97 -0.02 -9.88
CA VAL A 16 -10.40 0.48 -8.63
C VAL A 16 -9.47 -0.55 -8.00
N ILE A 17 -8.24 -0.16 -7.70
CA ILE A 17 -7.32 -0.95 -6.88
C ILE A 17 -7.54 -0.56 -5.41
N GLU A 18 -7.60 -1.54 -4.51
CA GLU A 18 -7.65 -1.31 -3.06
C GLU A 18 -6.37 -1.80 -2.41
N THR A 19 -5.81 -1.04 -1.47
CA THR A 19 -4.66 -1.47 -0.65
C THR A 19 -4.74 -0.95 0.78
N TYR A 20 -4.14 -1.70 1.69
CA TYR A 20 -3.78 -1.24 3.02
C TYR A 20 -2.52 -0.37 2.99
N VAL A 21 -2.34 0.46 4.02
CA VAL A 21 -1.07 1.13 4.32
C VAL A 21 -0.42 0.45 5.53
N PHE A 22 0.80 -0.06 5.34
CA PHE A 22 1.47 -0.84 6.37
C PHE A 22 2.40 0.02 7.24
N TRP A 23 1.84 0.79 8.19
CA TRP A 23 2.58 1.71 9.07
C TRP A 23 3.75 1.09 9.85
N ASN A 24 3.68 -0.13 10.38
CA ASN A 24 4.84 -0.75 11.03
C ASN A 24 6.06 -0.97 10.10
N SER A 25 5.86 -0.86 8.78
CA SER A 25 6.94 -0.86 7.79
C SER A 25 7.30 0.54 7.30
N HIS A 26 6.38 1.50 7.45
CA HIS A 26 6.62 2.90 7.11
C HIS A 26 7.19 3.71 8.27
N GLU A 27 7.05 3.27 9.51
CA GLU A 27 7.64 3.89 10.70
C GLU A 27 8.35 2.79 11.49
N LEU A 28 9.66 2.66 11.34
CA LEU A 28 10.43 1.56 11.93
C LEU A 28 10.72 1.80 13.42
N SER A 29 10.72 3.08 13.80
CA SER A 29 10.82 3.59 15.17
C SER A 29 10.13 4.96 15.20
N PRO A 30 9.66 5.45 16.37
CA PRO A 30 8.95 6.73 16.44
C PRO A 30 9.67 7.86 15.70
N GLY A 31 8.99 8.46 14.72
CA GLY A 31 9.50 9.56 13.88
C GLY A 31 10.48 9.17 12.77
N ASN A 32 10.83 7.88 12.62
CA ASN A 32 11.73 7.40 11.58
C ASN A 32 10.95 6.72 10.46
N TYR A 33 10.70 7.48 9.39
CA TYR A 33 9.85 7.03 8.29
C TYR A 33 10.63 6.42 7.11
N TYR A 34 10.08 5.36 6.52
CA TYR A 34 10.65 4.65 5.38
C TYR A 34 9.61 4.44 4.26
N PHE A 35 9.92 4.96 3.07
CA PHE A 35 9.09 4.82 1.86
C PHE A 35 9.92 4.34 0.66
N GLY A 36 10.92 3.48 0.91
CA GLY A 36 11.82 2.96 -0.13
C GLY A 36 11.43 1.57 -0.65
N GLY A 37 11.91 1.23 -1.84
CA GLY A 37 11.79 -0.11 -2.41
C GLY A 37 10.33 -0.58 -2.51
N ARG A 38 10.02 -1.74 -1.93
CA ARG A 38 8.65 -2.28 -1.94
C ARG A 38 7.66 -1.52 -1.04
N PHE A 39 8.15 -0.59 -0.22
CA PHE A 39 7.34 0.25 0.67
C PHE A 39 7.17 1.67 0.10
N ASP A 40 7.43 1.88 -1.18
CA ASP A 40 7.14 3.16 -1.84
C ASP A 40 5.66 3.25 -2.22
N LEU A 41 4.85 3.72 -1.27
CA LEU A 41 3.41 3.90 -1.45
C LEU A 41 3.08 4.94 -2.55
N VAL A 42 3.90 5.98 -2.67
CA VAL A 42 3.68 7.05 -3.64
C VAL A 42 3.94 6.53 -5.05
N GLN A 43 5.01 5.76 -5.26
CA GLN A 43 5.28 5.13 -6.54
C GLN A 43 4.19 4.12 -6.92
N PHE A 44 3.68 3.34 -5.97
CA PHE A 44 2.54 2.45 -6.23
C PHE A 44 1.29 3.24 -6.66
N ALA A 45 0.96 4.33 -5.97
CA ALA A 45 -0.18 5.17 -6.32
C ALA A 45 -0.04 5.80 -7.71
N LYS A 46 1.17 6.24 -8.09
CA LYS A 46 1.47 6.74 -9.44
C LYS A 46 1.26 5.67 -10.51
N ILE A 47 1.70 4.43 -10.26
CA ILE A 47 1.49 3.32 -11.22
C ILE A 47 -0.01 3.07 -11.46
N VAL A 48 -0.82 3.09 -10.39
CA VAL A 48 -2.29 2.95 -10.51
C VAL A 48 -2.89 4.12 -11.29
N GLN A 49 -2.45 5.35 -11.01
CA GLN A 49 -2.86 6.55 -11.73
C GLN A 49 -2.49 6.51 -13.22
N GLU A 50 -1.25 6.11 -13.54
CA GLU A 50 -0.74 6.00 -14.91
C GLU A 50 -1.50 4.93 -15.72
N ALA A 51 -1.96 3.87 -15.05
CA ALA A 51 -2.86 2.89 -15.64
C ALA A 51 -4.29 3.43 -15.85
N GLY A 52 -4.61 4.64 -15.40
CA GLY A 52 -5.93 5.26 -15.51
C GLY A 52 -6.99 4.61 -14.61
N MET A 53 -6.57 4.03 -13.48
CA MET A 53 -7.45 3.39 -12.50
C MET A 53 -7.58 4.25 -11.24
N TYR A 54 -8.65 4.02 -10.47
CA TYR A 54 -8.80 4.64 -9.15
C TYR A 54 -8.08 3.83 -8.07
N LEU A 55 -7.82 4.47 -6.93
CA LEU A 55 -7.18 3.86 -5.76
C LEU A 55 -7.99 4.12 -4.50
N ILE A 56 -8.37 3.06 -3.79
CA ILE A 56 -8.86 3.13 -2.41
C ILE A 56 -7.68 2.84 -1.47
N LEU A 57 -7.33 3.82 -0.65
CA LEU A 57 -6.33 3.69 0.40
C LEU A 57 -7.02 3.40 1.74
N ARG A 58 -6.84 2.19 2.26
CA ARG A 58 -7.25 1.80 3.61
C ARG A 58 -6.12 2.10 4.58
N ILE A 59 -6.11 3.36 5.04
CA ILE A 59 -4.96 3.97 5.71
C ILE A 59 -4.63 3.32 7.07
N GLY A 60 -5.58 2.76 7.81
CA GLY A 60 -5.31 2.23 9.16
C GLY A 60 -5.37 3.31 10.25
N PRO A 61 -4.54 3.26 11.33
CA PRO A 61 -3.26 2.56 11.40
C PRO A 61 -3.33 1.06 11.71
N PHE A 62 -4.44 0.59 12.29
CA PHE A 62 -4.74 -0.84 12.39
C PHE A 62 -5.47 -1.30 11.13
N VAL A 63 -4.98 -2.38 10.50
CA VAL A 63 -5.55 -2.90 9.25
C VAL A 63 -5.93 -4.38 9.31
N ALA A 64 -5.61 -5.07 10.41
CA ALA A 64 -5.58 -6.53 10.48
C ALA A 64 -4.71 -7.12 9.37
N ALA A 65 -5.31 -7.40 8.20
CA ALA A 65 -4.65 -7.81 6.96
C ALA A 65 -3.73 -9.05 7.09
N GLU A 66 -3.96 -9.88 8.12
CA GLU A 66 -3.10 -11.00 8.47
C GLU A 66 -1.62 -10.58 8.57
N TRP A 67 -1.39 -9.31 8.95
CA TRP A 67 -0.09 -8.68 9.02
C TRP A 67 0.40 -8.63 10.46
N ASN A 68 1.72 -8.59 10.63
CA ASN A 68 2.35 -8.58 11.95
C ASN A 68 1.74 -7.49 12.86
N PHE A 69 1.17 -7.90 14.00
CA PHE A 69 0.45 -7.06 14.96
C PHE A 69 -0.66 -6.18 14.36
N GLY A 70 -1.29 -6.60 13.26
CA GLY A 70 -2.31 -5.80 12.58
C GLY A 70 -1.78 -4.45 12.08
N CYS A 71 -0.46 -4.35 11.91
CA CYS A 71 0.31 -3.19 11.48
C CYS A 71 0.59 -2.09 12.51
N VAL A 72 0.20 -2.28 13.77
CA VAL A 72 0.54 -1.33 14.84
C VAL A 72 2.01 -1.50 15.24
N LEU A 73 2.73 -0.41 15.51
CA LEU A 73 4.07 -0.49 16.11
C LEU A 73 3.98 -1.11 17.50
N PHE A 74 4.87 -2.05 17.78
CA PHE A 74 4.96 -2.72 19.08
C PHE A 74 5.57 -1.82 20.19
N LEU A 75 6.07 -0.63 19.86
CA LEU A 75 6.84 0.24 20.77
C LEU A 75 6.05 1.44 21.33
N GLN A 76 4.71 1.37 21.35
CA GLN A 76 3.89 2.30 22.16
C GLN A 76 3.55 1.69 23.52
#